data_AF-A0A8H6KN80-F1
#
_entry.id   AF-A0A8H6KN80-F1
#
_cell.length_a   1.000
_cell.length_b   1.000
_cell.length_c   1.000
_cell.angle_alpha   90.00
_cell.angle_beta   90.00
_cell.angle_gamma   90.00
#
_symmetry.space_group_name_H-M   'P 1'
#
loop_
_entity.id
_entity.type
_entity.pdbx_description
1 polymer ?
#
loop_
_entity_poly.entity_id
_entity_poly.type
_entity_poly.pdbx_seq_one_letter_code
_entity_poly.pdbx_strand_id
1 'polypeptide(L)'
;MEGFLSNLPPHLTDRTLEKQLRPYMNALGISEWSCYSSRGKDLGLVTFLYPEDGSEFLARHGKTSLPNQPPSSQPINDRPTVDRGAFAKKKGSRDRANLHLMNVPVFVAKSNRPPDPFHIKSLHHRLQEKSKQRNQHDAPAADDAIIFTVMSLRCGHNSFRNPSQALTFVQECRMELSGFAKFGKKLLVLKYGTSVKIEIPYASIVQMIHKSTPCTFTLVLNEPPRFYHLPNDPDELYRMMGQLGISSQGTSSSQQFFRGTSIVSYPDHAKFAGKCMVYQFYVNDPDFDHKMITLERRSLFEIAHFNIAHD
;
A
#
# COMPACT_ATOMS: atom_id res chain seq x y z
N MET A 1 5.97 -17.41 9.21
CA MET A 1 5.44 -17.84 10.54
C MET A 1 4.44 -18.97 10.34
N GLU A 2 4.17 -19.81 11.34
CA GLU A 2 3.17 -20.89 11.23
C GLU A 2 2.09 -20.83 12.33
N GLY A 3 0.84 -20.98 11.89
CA GLY A 3 -0.33 -21.18 12.73
C GLY A 3 -0.79 -22.63 12.67
N PHE A 4 -1.10 -23.20 13.83
CA PHE A 4 -1.69 -24.51 13.99
C PHE A 4 -3.21 -24.39 14.09
N LEU A 5 -3.91 -25.18 13.28
CA LEU A 5 -5.37 -25.30 13.27
C LEU A 5 -5.75 -26.61 13.94
N SER A 6 -6.71 -26.55 14.85
CA SER A 6 -7.29 -27.74 15.49
C SER A 6 -8.81 -27.70 15.44
N ASN A 7 -9.43 -28.88 15.51
CA ASN A 7 -10.86 -29.09 15.29
C ASN A 7 -11.31 -28.80 13.86
N LEU A 8 -10.47 -29.14 12.87
CA LEU A 8 -10.86 -29.07 11.46
C LEU A 8 -11.88 -30.17 11.11
N PRO A 9 -12.92 -29.88 10.33
CA PRO A 9 -13.81 -30.92 9.82
C PRO A 9 -13.04 -32.04 9.07
N PRO A 10 -13.31 -33.32 9.34
CA PRO A 10 -12.49 -34.45 8.90
C PRO A 10 -12.51 -34.67 7.37
N HIS A 11 -13.47 -34.06 6.67
CA HIS A 11 -13.60 -34.13 5.20
C HIS A 11 -12.90 -32.98 4.46
N LEU A 12 -12.19 -32.09 5.16
CA LEU A 12 -11.48 -30.98 4.54
C LEU A 12 -10.18 -31.43 3.87
N THR A 13 -10.15 -31.30 2.55
CA THR A 13 -8.90 -31.33 1.76
C THR A 13 -8.19 -29.98 1.84
N ASP A 14 -6.89 -29.95 1.58
CA ASP A 14 -6.08 -28.72 1.49
C ASP A 14 -6.76 -27.65 0.63
N ARG A 15 -7.29 -28.04 -0.55
CA ARG A 15 -7.97 -27.13 -1.49
C ARG A 15 -9.27 -26.57 -0.94
N THR A 16 -10.03 -27.37 -0.18
CA THR A 16 -11.26 -26.91 0.45
C THR A 16 -10.96 -26.01 1.64
N LEU A 17 -9.92 -26.32 2.41
CA LEU A 17 -9.44 -25.50 3.53
C LEU A 17 -8.97 -24.13 3.03
N GLU A 18 -8.22 -24.12 1.94
CA GLU A 18 -7.76 -22.90 1.29
C GLU A 18 -8.94 -22.01 0.89
N LYS A 19 -9.95 -22.59 0.22
CA LYS A 19 -11.16 -21.85 -0.17
C LYS A 19 -11.91 -21.24 1.01
N GLN A 20 -11.98 -21.95 2.13
CA GLN A 20 -12.70 -21.49 3.33
C GLN A 20 -11.92 -20.46 4.14
N LEU A 21 -10.58 -20.53 4.14
CA LEU A 21 -9.72 -19.56 4.81
C LEU A 21 -9.56 -18.25 4.01
N ARG A 22 -9.65 -18.32 2.68
CA ARG A 22 -9.51 -17.17 1.78
C ARG A 22 -10.31 -15.91 2.18
N PRO A 23 -11.60 -15.96 2.54
CA PRO A 23 -12.33 -14.75 2.96
C PRO A 23 -11.74 -14.11 4.22
N TYR A 24 -11.26 -14.90 5.18
CA TYR A 24 -10.65 -14.39 6.40
C TYR A 24 -9.28 -13.74 6.13
N MET A 25 -8.49 -14.34 5.23
CA MET A 25 -7.20 -13.78 4.81
C MET A 25 -7.39 -12.48 4.03
N ASN A 26 -8.34 -12.44 3.09
CA ASN A 26 -8.66 -11.24 2.32
C ASN A 26 -9.13 -10.09 3.23
N ALA A 27 -9.92 -10.37 4.27
CA ALA A 27 -10.40 -9.37 5.23
C ALA A 27 -9.29 -8.78 6.10
N LEU A 28 -8.10 -9.41 6.13
CA LEU A 28 -6.89 -8.96 6.81
C LEU A 28 -5.81 -8.48 5.84
N GLY A 29 -6.08 -8.44 4.53
CA GLY A 29 -5.07 -8.05 3.54
C GLY A 29 -3.94 -9.08 3.34
N ILE A 30 -4.08 -10.30 3.89
CA ILE A 30 -3.05 -11.34 3.83
C ILE A 30 -3.11 -12.02 2.46
N SER A 31 -2.07 -11.80 1.65
CA SER A 31 -2.02 -12.24 0.26
C SER A 31 -1.22 -13.52 0.03
N GLU A 32 -0.15 -13.75 0.81
CA GLU A 32 0.78 -14.85 0.61
C GLU A 32 0.85 -15.81 1.81
N TRP A 33 0.11 -16.89 1.67
CA TRP A 33 -0.01 -17.95 2.66
C TRP A 33 -0.21 -19.31 1.98
N SER A 34 -0.01 -20.38 2.73
CA SER A 34 -0.41 -21.73 2.36
C SER A 34 -1.08 -22.41 3.55
N CYS A 35 -1.91 -23.41 3.27
CA CYS A 35 -2.46 -24.26 4.30
C CYS A 35 -2.31 -25.73 3.95
N TYR A 36 -2.27 -26.55 4.99
CA TYR A 36 -2.21 -27.99 4.91
C TYR A 36 -3.18 -28.58 5.92
N SER A 37 -4.00 -29.55 5.50
CA SER A 37 -4.82 -30.37 6.39
C SER A 37 -4.27 -31.78 6.44
N SER A 38 -4.16 -32.33 7.65
CA SER A 38 -3.82 -33.75 7.81
C SER A 38 -5.07 -34.57 7.49
N ARG A 39 -5.10 -35.28 6.36
CA ARG A 39 -6.23 -36.13 5.99
C ARG A 39 -6.56 -37.12 7.11
N GLY A 40 -7.83 -37.18 7.51
CA GLY A 40 -8.31 -38.05 8.58
C GLY A 40 -7.95 -37.61 10.00
N LYS A 41 -7.36 -36.42 10.19
CA LYS A 41 -7.15 -35.81 11.50
C LYS A 41 -7.77 -34.42 11.53
N ASP A 42 -8.25 -34.00 12.69
CA ASP A 42 -8.86 -32.69 12.87
C ASP A 42 -7.81 -31.56 13.00
N LEU A 43 -6.66 -31.72 12.35
CA LEU A 43 -5.48 -30.87 12.49
C LEU A 43 -5.05 -30.32 11.14
N GLY A 44 -4.60 -29.06 11.15
CA GLY A 44 -4.00 -28.42 10.00
C GLY A 44 -2.96 -27.39 10.39
N LEU A 45 -2.29 -26.87 9.37
CA LEU A 45 -1.25 -25.88 9.49
C LEU A 45 -1.53 -24.77 8.48
N VAL A 46 -1.24 -23.54 8.86
CA VAL A 46 -1.22 -22.38 7.98
C VAL A 46 0.16 -21.77 8.06
N THR A 47 0.82 -21.63 6.93
CA THR A 47 2.15 -21.03 6.83
C THR A 47 2.00 -19.67 6.16
N PHE A 48 2.48 -18.64 6.84
CA PHE A 48 2.50 -17.25 6.38
C PHE A 48 3.90 -16.90 5.90
N LEU A 49 3.99 -16.24 4.74
CA LEU A 49 5.26 -15.73 4.23
C LEU A 49 5.82 -14.65 5.16
N TYR A 50 5.00 -13.66 5.48
CA TYR A 50 5.36 -12.57 6.39
C TYR A 50 4.98 -12.93 7.84
N PRO A 51 5.90 -12.78 8.81
CA PRO A 51 5.58 -13.01 10.23
C PRO A 51 4.50 -12.08 10.76
N GLU A 52 4.43 -10.85 10.25
CA GLU A 52 3.45 -9.83 10.63
C GLU A 52 2.02 -10.31 10.33
N ASP A 53 1.78 -10.80 9.11
CA ASP A 53 0.50 -11.37 8.66
C ASP A 53 0.02 -12.50 9.59
N GLY A 54 0.95 -13.37 9.98
CA GLY A 54 0.65 -14.48 10.90
C GLY A 54 0.28 -13.99 12.30
N SER A 55 0.86 -12.89 12.76
CA SER A 55 0.54 -12.29 14.05
C SER A 55 -0.83 -11.62 14.04
N GLU A 56 -1.18 -10.92 12.97
CA GLU A 56 -2.49 -10.27 12.81
C GLU A 56 -3.61 -11.30 12.68
N PHE A 57 -3.36 -12.37 11.93
CA PHE A 57 -4.28 -13.51 11.84
C PHE A 57 -4.53 -14.14 13.22
N LEU A 58 -3.49 -14.35 14.02
CA LEU A 58 -3.65 -14.87 15.39
C LEU A 58 -4.32 -13.87 16.33
N ALA A 59 -4.08 -12.57 16.19
CA ALA A 59 -4.74 -11.56 17.01
C ALA A 59 -6.26 -11.58 16.80
N ARG A 60 -6.71 -11.77 15.55
CA ARG A 60 -8.14 -11.77 15.20
C ARG A 60 -8.82 -13.14 15.34
N HIS A 61 -8.15 -14.20 14.90
CA HIS A 61 -8.71 -15.54 14.78
C HIS A 61 -8.09 -16.57 15.73
N GLY A 62 -7.10 -16.16 16.52
CA GLY A 62 -6.49 -16.99 17.57
C GLY A 62 -7.49 -17.41 18.64
N LYS A 63 -7.19 -18.55 19.27
CA LYS A 63 -7.94 -19.00 20.45
C LYS A 63 -7.81 -17.96 21.57
N THR A 64 -8.93 -17.53 22.12
CA THR A 64 -8.96 -16.64 23.29
C THR A 64 -9.25 -17.48 24.53
N SER A 65 -8.30 -17.56 25.46
CA SER A 65 -8.54 -18.21 26.74
C SER A 65 -9.43 -17.32 27.60
N LEU A 66 -10.62 -17.80 27.97
CA LEU A 66 -11.46 -17.09 28.93
C LEU A 66 -10.78 -17.14 30.31
N PRO A 67 -10.63 -16.00 31.01
CA PRO A 67 -10.16 -16.02 32.39
C PRO A 67 -11.17 -16.82 33.25
N ASN A 68 -10.63 -17.72 34.07
CA ASN A 68 -11.40 -18.48 35.04
C ASN A 68 -12.17 -17.51 35.94
N GLN A 69 -13.49 -17.49 35.81
CA GLN A 69 -14.35 -16.90 36.82
C GLN A 69 -14.10 -17.64 38.14
N PRO A 70 -13.80 -16.96 39.27
CA PRO A 70 -13.62 -17.62 40.54
C PRO A 70 -14.89 -18.42 40.89
N PRO A 71 -14.77 -19.60 41.52
CA PRO A 71 -15.92 -20.37 41.93
C PRO A 71 -16.74 -19.51 42.88
N SER A 72 -17.97 -19.16 42.49
CA SER A 72 -18.96 -18.66 43.42
C SER A 72 -19.16 -19.73 44.48
N SER A 73 -18.63 -19.47 45.67
CA SER A 73 -18.88 -20.23 46.88
C SER A 73 -20.37 -20.20 47.19
N GLN A 74 -21.06 -21.32 47.00
CA GLN A 74 -22.24 -21.63 47.80
C GLN A 74 -22.06 -22.99 48.47
N PRO A 75 -22.50 -23.12 49.73
CA PRO A 75 -22.04 -24.15 50.63
C PRO A 75 -22.68 -25.51 50.35
N ILE A 76 -21.89 -26.50 50.75
CA ILE A 76 -22.14 -27.93 50.87
C ILE A 76 -23.48 -28.17 51.60
N ASN A 77 -24.32 -29.05 51.03
CA ASN A 77 -25.21 -29.87 51.83
C ASN A 77 -25.10 -31.32 51.36
N ASP A 78 -24.82 -32.17 52.34
CA ASP A 78 -24.42 -33.56 52.24
C ASP A 78 -25.43 -34.48 51.55
N ARG A 79 -24.90 -35.40 50.74
CA ARG A 79 -25.36 -36.80 50.70
C ARG A 79 -24.34 -37.69 49.98
N PRO A 80 -23.81 -38.76 50.61
CA PRO A 80 -22.94 -39.71 49.94
C PRO A 80 -23.80 -40.75 49.23
N THR A 81 -23.74 -40.79 47.90
CA THR A 81 -24.14 -41.99 47.14
C THR A 81 -22.94 -42.48 46.35
N VAL A 82 -22.49 -43.65 46.78
CA VAL A 82 -21.56 -44.57 46.13
C VAL A 82 -21.98 -44.77 44.67
N ASP A 83 -21.10 -44.52 43.69
CA ASP A 83 -20.64 -45.55 42.75
C ASP A 83 -19.82 -45.00 41.56
N ARG A 84 -18.85 -45.84 41.18
CA ARG A 84 -18.15 -45.95 39.89
C ARG A 84 -17.13 -44.89 39.50
N GLY A 85 -15.87 -45.35 39.53
CA GLY A 85 -14.72 -44.68 38.97
C GLY A 85 -14.90 -44.29 37.51
N ALA A 86 -14.57 -43.04 37.22
CA ALA A 86 -14.23 -42.58 35.90
C ALA A 86 -13.18 -41.47 36.08
N PHE A 87 -12.04 -41.67 35.42
CA PHE A 87 -10.94 -40.72 35.33
C PHE A 87 -11.46 -39.30 35.07
N ALA A 88 -11.42 -38.46 36.11
CA ALA A 88 -11.77 -37.05 36.01
C ALA A 88 -10.74 -36.34 35.11
N LYS A 89 -11.05 -36.25 33.81
CA LYS A 89 -10.30 -35.41 32.88
C LYS A 89 -10.35 -33.99 33.41
N LYS A 90 -9.18 -33.45 33.74
CA LYS A 90 -8.97 -32.04 34.13
C LYS A 90 -9.80 -31.15 33.20
N LYS A 91 -10.73 -30.41 33.79
CA LYS A 91 -11.56 -29.41 33.12
C LYS A 91 -10.66 -28.28 32.66
N GLY A 92 -10.07 -28.45 31.47
CA GLY A 92 -9.20 -27.48 30.83
C GLY A 92 -9.93 -26.15 30.61
N SER A 93 -9.16 -25.07 30.57
CA SER A 93 -9.63 -23.73 30.21
C SER A 93 -10.57 -23.80 29.01
N ARG A 94 -11.74 -23.17 29.12
CA ARG A 94 -12.69 -23.06 28.01
C ARG A 94 -12.10 -22.06 27.00
N ASP A 95 -11.25 -22.55 26.10
CA ASP A 95 -10.75 -21.77 24.98
C ASP A 95 -11.93 -21.44 24.05
N ARG A 96 -12.08 -20.18 23.62
CA ARG A 96 -13.06 -19.77 22.60
C ARG A 96 -12.41 -19.76 21.22
N ALA A 97 -13.08 -20.38 20.24
CA ALA A 97 -12.71 -20.31 18.83
C ALA A 97 -13.31 -19.06 18.20
N ASN A 98 -12.47 -18.21 17.62
CA ASN A 98 -12.90 -17.02 16.86
C ASN A 98 -12.98 -17.29 15.34
N LEU A 99 -12.51 -18.46 14.88
CA LEU A 99 -12.60 -18.89 13.49
C LEU A 99 -13.67 -19.98 13.36
N HIS A 100 -14.59 -19.81 12.41
CA HIS A 100 -15.60 -20.81 12.09
C HIS A 100 -15.44 -21.25 10.63
N LEU A 101 -15.15 -22.53 10.42
CA LEU A 101 -15.04 -23.12 9.08
C LEU A 101 -16.24 -24.08 8.92
N MET A 102 -17.12 -23.83 7.94
CA MET A 102 -18.34 -24.62 7.73
C MET A 102 -19.23 -24.75 8.98
N ASN A 103 -19.35 -23.67 9.76
CA ASN A 103 -20.05 -23.64 11.05
C ASN A 103 -19.44 -24.52 12.15
N VAL A 104 -18.21 -25.02 11.95
CA VAL A 104 -17.42 -25.73 12.96
C VAL A 104 -16.39 -24.77 13.57
N PRO A 105 -16.32 -24.65 14.91
CA PRO A 105 -15.34 -23.80 15.58
C PRO A 105 -13.94 -24.38 15.42
N VAL A 106 -13.03 -23.61 14.83
CA VAL A 106 -11.63 -24.01 14.61
C VAL A 106 -10.72 -23.17 15.51
N PHE A 107 -9.88 -23.85 16.28
CA PHE A 107 -8.96 -23.18 17.19
C PHE A 107 -7.62 -22.96 16.50
N VAL A 108 -7.23 -21.69 16.40
CA VAL A 108 -5.95 -21.28 15.84
C VAL A 108 -4.98 -20.98 16.98
N ALA A 109 -3.79 -21.57 16.96
CA ALA A 109 -2.71 -21.28 17.90
C ALA A 109 -1.40 -21.08 17.14
N LYS A 110 -0.43 -20.38 17.73
CA LYS A 110 0.92 -20.31 17.16
C LYS A 110 1.57 -21.70 17.20
N SER A 111 2.20 -22.12 16.10
CA SER A 111 3.00 -23.35 16.08
C SER A 111 4.28 -23.16 16.91
N ASN A 112 4.63 -24.16 17.73
CA ASN A 112 5.89 -24.19 18.47
C ASN A 112 7.07 -24.67 17.61
N ARG A 113 6.82 -25.07 16.36
CA ARG A 113 7.86 -25.54 15.43
C ARG A 113 8.29 -24.38 14.53
N PRO A 114 9.60 -24.27 14.20
CA PRO A 114 10.04 -23.35 13.16
C PRO A 114 9.40 -23.76 11.83
N PRO A 115 8.97 -22.80 11.01
CA PRO A 115 8.41 -23.11 9.70
C PRO A 115 9.41 -23.86 8.83
N ASP A 116 8.90 -24.79 8.02
CA ASP A 116 9.76 -25.55 7.09
C ASP A 116 10.42 -24.59 6.08
N PRO A 117 11.76 -24.53 6.01
CA PRO A 117 12.48 -23.65 5.09
C PRO A 117 12.17 -23.92 3.62
N PHE A 118 11.85 -25.17 3.24
CA PHE A 118 11.44 -25.49 1.87
C PHE A 118 10.05 -24.94 1.56
N HIS A 119 9.14 -24.95 2.53
CA HIS A 119 7.80 -24.41 2.36
C HIS A 119 7.84 -22.89 2.18
N ILE A 120 8.65 -22.18 2.97
CA ILE A 120 8.88 -20.73 2.80
C ILE A 120 9.51 -20.44 1.43
N LYS A 121 10.53 -21.20 1.01
CA LYS A 121 11.12 -21.05 -0.33
C LYS A 121 10.09 -21.26 -1.45
N SER A 122 9.17 -22.21 -1.29
CA SER A 122 8.10 -22.45 -2.25
C SER A 122 7.10 -21.29 -2.33
N LEU A 123 6.81 -20.62 -1.20
CA LEU A 123 5.98 -19.42 -1.16
C LEU A 123 6.69 -18.24 -1.85
N HIS A 124 7.98 -18.04 -1.57
CA HIS A 124 8.79 -17.03 -2.28
C HIS A 124 8.82 -17.30 -3.78
N HIS A 125 9.03 -18.56 -4.19
CA HIS A 125 9.03 -18.93 -5.61
C HIS A 125 7.68 -18.65 -6.26
N ARG A 126 6.57 -18.98 -5.59
CA ARG A 126 5.21 -18.71 -6.08
C ARG A 126 4.91 -17.22 -6.20
N LEU A 127 5.33 -16.41 -5.23
CA LEU A 127 5.24 -14.94 -5.31
C LEU A 127 6.10 -14.42 -6.47
N GLN A 128 7.31 -14.96 -6.64
CA GLN A 128 8.19 -14.59 -7.74
C GLN A 128 7.59 -14.99 -9.10
N GLU A 129 6.98 -16.17 -9.23
CA GLU A 129 6.29 -16.62 -10.44
C GLU A 129 5.06 -15.78 -10.74
N LYS A 130 4.22 -15.46 -9.74
CA LYS A 130 3.12 -14.50 -9.90
C LYS A 130 3.64 -13.14 -10.37
N SER A 131 4.76 -12.67 -9.81
CA SER A 131 5.38 -11.41 -10.25
C SER A 131 5.93 -11.51 -11.67
N LYS A 132 6.54 -12.64 -12.07
CA LYS A 132 7.03 -12.89 -13.42
C LYS A 132 5.87 -13.00 -14.42
N GLN A 133 4.78 -13.67 -14.08
CA GLN A 133 3.59 -13.79 -14.92
C GLN A 133 2.88 -12.44 -15.09
N ARG A 134 2.73 -11.65 -14.02
CA ARG A 134 2.29 -10.24 -14.13
C ARG A 134 3.24 -9.43 -15.00
N ASN A 135 4.55 -9.55 -14.81
CA ASN A 135 5.53 -8.84 -15.63
C ASN A 135 5.58 -9.32 -17.09
N GLN A 136 5.11 -10.53 -17.41
CA GLN A 136 5.02 -11.06 -18.78
C GLN A 136 3.72 -10.65 -19.47
N HIS A 137 2.60 -10.65 -18.75
CA HIS A 137 1.30 -10.25 -19.28
C HIS A 137 1.16 -8.71 -19.37
N ASP A 138 1.79 -8.00 -18.45
CA ASP A 138 1.89 -6.54 -18.42
C ASP A 138 3.32 -6.08 -18.68
N ALA A 139 4.08 -6.79 -19.54
CA ALA A 139 5.37 -6.28 -20.00
C ALA A 139 5.11 -4.93 -20.67
N PRO A 140 5.42 -3.78 -20.03
CA PRO A 140 5.36 -2.54 -20.75
C PRO A 140 6.45 -2.70 -21.80
N ALA A 141 6.13 -2.45 -23.07
CA ALA A 141 7.17 -2.19 -24.05
C ALA A 141 8.18 -1.27 -23.36
N ALA A 142 9.49 -1.46 -23.55
CA ALA A 142 10.51 -0.66 -22.86
C ALA A 142 10.35 0.88 -23.06
N ASP A 143 9.40 1.30 -23.91
CA ASP A 143 8.99 2.66 -24.20
C ASP A 143 7.67 3.12 -23.55
N ASP A 144 6.95 2.26 -22.83
CA ASP A 144 5.66 2.63 -22.25
C ASP A 144 5.88 3.48 -20.99
N ALA A 145 5.27 4.65 -20.98
CA ALA A 145 5.46 5.61 -19.91
C ALA A 145 4.71 5.15 -18.66
N ILE A 146 5.37 5.20 -17.49
CA ILE A 146 4.69 4.85 -16.23
C ILE A 146 3.77 6.02 -15.87
N ILE A 147 2.47 5.76 -15.73
CA ILE A 147 1.46 6.78 -15.44
C ILE A 147 0.82 6.48 -14.09
N PHE A 148 0.75 7.51 -13.25
CA PHE A 148 0.04 7.51 -11.98
C PHE A 148 -1.11 8.50 -12.00
N THR A 149 -2.23 8.12 -11.40
CA THR A 149 -3.37 9.03 -11.16
C THR A 149 -3.11 9.82 -9.88
N VAL A 150 -2.91 11.13 -10.02
CA VAL A 150 -2.64 12.04 -8.90
C VAL A 150 -3.94 12.74 -8.50
N MET A 151 -4.23 12.79 -7.20
CA MET A 151 -5.41 13.49 -6.67
C MET A 151 -5.10 14.85 -6.06
N SER A 152 -3.90 15.02 -5.51
CA SER A 152 -3.49 16.30 -4.94
C SER A 152 -1.99 16.51 -5.03
N LEU A 153 -1.60 17.78 -5.02
CA LEU A 153 -0.23 18.25 -5.03
C LEU A 153 0.00 19.18 -3.84
N ARG A 154 1.10 18.96 -3.13
CA ARG A 154 1.56 19.81 -2.05
C ARG A 154 2.97 20.27 -2.37
N CYS A 155 3.29 21.52 -2.09
CA CYS A 155 4.64 22.03 -2.23
C CYS A 155 5.11 22.65 -0.92
N GLY A 156 6.43 22.65 -0.73
CA GLY A 156 7.05 23.23 0.45
C GLY A 156 8.54 22.90 0.52
N HIS A 157 9.01 22.65 1.74
CA HIS A 157 10.41 22.35 2.02
C HIS A 157 10.54 21.26 3.10
N ASN A 158 11.71 20.62 3.16
CA ASN A 158 12.03 19.71 4.24
C ASN A 158 12.81 20.45 5.33
N SER A 159 12.47 20.22 6.59
CA SER A 159 13.15 20.78 7.75
C SER A 159 13.36 19.69 8.80
N PHE A 160 14.46 19.76 9.54
CA PHE A 160 14.70 18.87 10.67
C PHE A 160 14.12 19.50 11.93
N ARG A 161 13.09 18.86 12.52
CA ARG A 161 12.54 19.31 13.80
C ARG A 161 13.12 18.53 14.98
N ASN A 162 13.46 19.25 16.04
CA ASN A 162 13.90 18.69 17.32
C ASN A 162 12.66 18.27 18.14
N PRO A 163 12.71 17.19 18.96
CA PRO A 163 13.90 16.51 19.51
C PRO A 163 14.39 15.24 18.76
N SER A 164 13.69 14.78 17.72
CA SER A 164 13.96 13.48 17.07
C SER A 164 14.90 13.53 15.86
N GLN A 165 15.39 14.72 15.46
CA GLN A 165 16.15 14.92 14.21
C GLN A 165 15.46 14.27 12.98
N ALA A 166 14.14 14.14 13.03
CA ALA A 166 13.39 13.55 11.95
C ALA A 166 13.25 14.56 10.81
N LEU A 167 13.42 14.10 9.58
CA LEU A 167 13.12 14.89 8.38
C LEU A 167 11.61 15.11 8.32
N THR A 168 11.17 16.35 8.46
CA THR A 168 9.77 16.76 8.43
C THR A 168 9.48 17.56 7.17
N PHE A 169 8.46 17.16 6.43
CA PHE A 169 7.95 17.94 5.31
C PHE A 169 7.04 19.05 5.84
N VAL A 170 7.45 20.31 5.60
CA VAL A 170 6.68 21.50 5.95
C VAL A 170 5.92 21.95 4.70
N GLN A 171 4.59 21.83 4.75
CA GLN A 171 3.72 22.21 3.64
C GLN A 171 3.54 23.74 3.60
N GLU A 172 3.84 24.35 2.46
CA GLU A 172 3.62 25.79 2.23
C GLU A 172 2.32 26.03 1.44
N CYS A 173 2.04 25.17 0.46
CA CYS A 173 0.80 25.24 -0.32
C CYS A 173 0.24 23.84 -0.60
N ARG A 174 -1.08 23.74 -0.60
CA ARG A 174 -1.84 22.54 -0.95
C ARG A 174 -2.78 22.85 -2.08
N MET A 175 -2.77 21.98 -3.09
CA MET A 175 -3.58 22.10 -4.30
C MET A 175 -4.33 20.79 -4.52
N GLU A 176 -5.65 20.88 -4.59
CA GLU A 176 -6.54 19.75 -4.86
C GLU A 176 -6.69 19.60 -6.38
N LEU A 177 -5.64 19.07 -7.00
CA LEU A 177 -5.52 18.92 -8.45
C LEU A 177 -5.58 17.43 -8.82
N SER A 178 -6.66 17.05 -9.49
CA SER A 178 -6.79 15.71 -10.09
C SER A 178 -6.18 15.68 -11.49
N GLY A 179 -5.35 14.69 -11.76
CA GLY A 179 -4.62 14.58 -13.01
C GLY A 179 -3.76 13.33 -13.10
N PHE A 180 -2.78 13.37 -13.98
CA PHE A 180 -1.86 12.25 -14.16
C PHE A 180 -0.40 12.69 -14.17
N ALA A 181 0.42 11.86 -13.53
CA ALA A 181 1.88 11.94 -13.51
C ALA A 181 2.44 10.91 -14.47
N LYS A 182 3.02 11.36 -15.59
CA LYS A 182 3.63 10.53 -16.63
C LYS A 182 5.15 10.60 -16.55
N PHE A 183 5.78 9.50 -16.17
CA PHE A 183 7.23 9.33 -16.22
C PHE A 183 7.66 9.03 -17.66
N GLY A 184 8.15 10.07 -18.34
CA GLY A 184 8.71 9.96 -19.69
C GLY A 184 10.17 9.49 -19.68
N LYS A 185 10.88 9.72 -20.79
CA LYS A 185 12.30 9.33 -20.93
C LYS A 185 13.27 10.22 -20.14
N LYS A 186 12.99 11.52 -20.03
CA LYS A 186 13.92 12.52 -19.44
C LYS A 186 13.27 13.43 -18.39
N LEU A 187 11.95 13.39 -18.29
CA LEU A 187 11.17 14.31 -17.50
C LEU A 187 9.87 13.65 -17.05
N LEU A 188 9.44 14.03 -15.86
CA LEU A 188 8.12 13.76 -15.32
C LEU A 188 7.18 14.87 -15.83
N VAL A 189 6.12 14.47 -16.53
CA VAL A 189 5.05 15.38 -16.94
C VAL A 189 3.86 15.19 -16.03
N LEU A 190 3.45 16.24 -15.36
CA LEU A 190 2.16 16.30 -14.67
C LEU A 190 1.19 17.06 -15.55
N LYS A 191 0.01 16.49 -15.78
CA LYS A 191 -1.09 17.18 -16.46
C LYS A 191 -2.31 17.15 -15.56
N TYR A 192 -2.85 18.32 -15.31
CA TYR A 192 -4.05 18.53 -14.49
C TYR A 192 -5.13 19.16 -15.36
N GLY A 193 -6.20 18.41 -15.61
CA GLY A 193 -7.23 18.79 -16.59
C GLY A 193 -6.64 19.04 -17.99
N THR A 194 -7.22 20.01 -18.69
CA THR A 194 -6.77 20.43 -20.03
C THR A 194 -5.81 21.61 -19.98
N SER A 195 -5.83 22.42 -18.91
CA SER A 195 -5.20 23.75 -18.91
C SER A 195 -3.83 23.80 -18.25
N VAL A 196 -3.50 22.90 -17.32
CA VAL A 196 -2.25 22.99 -16.54
C VAL A 196 -1.34 21.82 -16.85
N LYS A 197 -0.07 22.14 -17.13
CA LYS A 197 1.00 21.18 -17.36
C LYS A 197 2.22 21.58 -16.53
N ILE A 198 2.82 20.63 -15.84
CA ILE A 198 4.05 20.83 -15.07
C ILE A 198 5.08 19.83 -15.58
N GLU A 199 6.30 20.29 -15.83
CA GLU A 199 7.40 19.44 -16.24
C GLU A 199 8.52 19.51 -15.20
N ILE A 200 8.98 18.33 -14.78
CA ILE A 200 10.09 18.17 -13.84
C ILE A 200 11.16 17.34 -14.54
N PRO A 201 12.27 17.93 -15.00
CA PRO A 201 13.40 17.18 -15.54
C PRO A 201 13.97 16.20 -14.52
N TYR A 202 14.36 14.99 -14.92
CA TYR A 202 14.97 14.04 -13.99
C TYR A 202 16.30 14.54 -13.42
N ALA A 203 17.04 15.35 -14.19
CA ALA A 203 18.25 16.00 -13.73
C ALA A 203 18.01 16.97 -12.56
N SER A 204 16.78 17.46 -12.37
CA SER A 204 16.45 18.32 -11.23
C SER A 204 16.00 17.54 -10.00
N ILE A 205 15.75 16.23 -10.12
CA ILE A 205 15.31 15.37 -9.02
C ILE A 205 16.57 14.88 -8.30
N VAL A 206 16.77 15.37 -7.08
CA VAL A 206 17.84 14.89 -6.19
C VAL A 206 17.45 13.52 -5.64
N GLN A 207 16.23 13.41 -5.13
CA GLN A 207 15.73 12.17 -4.55
C GLN A 207 14.20 12.12 -4.64
N MET A 208 13.67 10.92 -4.82
CA MET A 208 12.24 10.64 -4.68
C MET A 208 12.02 9.73 -3.48
N ILE A 209 11.06 10.10 -2.63
CA ILE A 209 10.69 9.34 -1.45
C ILE A 209 9.25 8.89 -1.60
N HIS A 210 8.98 7.59 -1.54
CA HIS A 210 7.63 7.06 -1.66
C HIS A 210 7.17 6.35 -0.40
N LYS A 211 5.85 6.33 -0.19
CA LYS A 211 5.17 5.64 0.91
C LYS A 211 3.94 4.94 0.36
N SER A 212 3.77 3.66 0.72
CA SER A 212 2.64 2.85 0.24
C SER A 212 1.34 3.15 0.99
N THR A 213 1.42 3.61 2.24
CA THR A 213 0.23 3.87 3.07
C THR A 213 0.39 5.17 3.87
N PRO A 214 -0.22 6.29 3.46
CA PRO A 214 -0.97 6.49 2.21
C PRO A 214 -0.06 6.51 0.97
N CYS A 215 -0.58 6.09 -0.20
CA CYS A 215 0.09 6.10 -1.50
C CYS A 215 0.52 7.53 -1.87
N THR A 216 1.76 7.86 -1.54
CA THR A 216 2.33 9.18 -1.75
C THR A 216 3.75 9.06 -2.26
N PHE A 217 4.15 9.99 -3.12
CA PHE A 217 5.55 10.16 -3.43
C PHE A 217 5.92 11.64 -3.33
N THR A 218 7.12 11.89 -2.83
CA THR A 218 7.68 13.20 -2.55
C THR A 218 8.95 13.35 -3.37
N LEU A 219 9.03 14.39 -4.17
CA LEU A 219 10.21 14.73 -4.95
C LEU A 219 10.97 15.84 -4.23
N VAL A 220 12.25 15.59 -4.00
CA VAL A 220 13.22 16.59 -3.55
C VAL A 220 13.96 17.07 -4.78
N LEU A 221 13.83 18.36 -5.08
CA LEU A 221 14.36 18.98 -6.27
C LEU A 221 15.52 19.92 -5.92
N ASN A 222 16.43 20.15 -6.86
CA ASN A 222 17.43 21.22 -6.77
C ASN A 222 17.01 22.48 -7.55
N GLU A 223 16.07 22.35 -8.48
CA GLU A 223 15.52 23.42 -9.30
C GLU A 223 13.98 23.36 -9.28
N PRO A 224 13.30 24.51 -9.33
CA PRO A 224 11.84 24.52 -9.33
C PRO A 224 11.26 23.92 -10.63
N PRO A 225 10.07 23.30 -10.58
CA PRO A 225 9.40 22.77 -11.76
C PRO A 225 9.14 23.83 -12.83
N ARG A 226 8.97 23.38 -14.07
CA ARG A 226 8.54 24.23 -15.18
C ARG A 226 7.02 24.19 -15.27
N PHE A 227 6.39 25.33 -15.00
CA PHE A 227 4.93 25.45 -15.06
C PHE A 227 4.49 25.94 -16.44
N TYR A 228 3.42 25.34 -16.95
CA TYR A 228 2.82 25.66 -18.23
C TYR A 228 1.31 25.75 -18.07
N HIS A 229 0.70 26.71 -18.76
CA HIS A 229 -0.75 26.87 -18.77
C HIS A 229 -1.26 27.18 -20.18
N LEU A 230 -2.48 26.76 -20.48
CA LEU A 230 -3.22 27.26 -21.64
C LEU A 230 -3.90 28.58 -21.31
N PRO A 231 -4.01 29.51 -22.26
CA PRO A 231 -4.83 30.71 -22.08
C PRO A 231 -6.28 30.28 -21.90
N ASN A 232 -6.96 30.92 -20.96
CA ASN A 232 -8.38 30.68 -20.72
C ASN A 232 -9.25 31.29 -21.83
N ASP A 233 -8.70 32.24 -22.60
CA ASP A 233 -9.38 32.95 -23.67
C ASP A 233 -8.55 32.89 -24.98
N PRO A 234 -9.11 32.39 -26.10
CA PRO A 234 -8.44 32.43 -27.40
C PRO A 234 -8.04 33.85 -27.83
N ASP A 235 -8.78 34.88 -27.41
CA ASP A 235 -8.49 36.29 -27.78
C ASP A 235 -7.22 36.82 -27.09
N GLU A 236 -6.85 36.28 -25.92
CA GLU A 236 -5.61 36.63 -25.24
C GLU A 236 -4.38 36.19 -26.05
N LEU A 237 -4.50 35.02 -26.69
CA LEU A 237 -3.49 34.44 -27.59
C LEU A 237 -3.31 35.32 -28.85
N TYR A 238 -4.42 35.72 -29.47
CA TYR A 238 -4.40 36.64 -30.62
C TYR A 238 -3.87 38.03 -30.25
N ARG A 239 -4.18 38.55 -29.05
CA ARG A 239 -3.66 39.84 -28.57
C ARG A 239 -2.17 39.80 -28.29
N MET A 240 -1.65 38.72 -27.68
CA MET A 240 -0.21 38.56 -27.45
C MET A 240 0.57 38.31 -28.75
N MET A 241 0.03 37.50 -29.67
CA MET A 241 0.66 37.29 -30.98
C MET A 241 0.62 38.56 -31.84
N GLY A 242 -0.47 39.34 -31.76
CA GLY A 242 -0.61 40.63 -32.42
C GLY A 242 0.41 41.68 -31.92
N GLN A 243 0.81 41.63 -30.65
CA GLN A 243 1.85 42.50 -30.09
C GLN A 243 3.27 42.19 -30.59
N LEU A 244 3.51 40.95 -31.04
CA LEU A 244 4.82 40.51 -31.53
C LEU A 244 4.99 40.70 -33.04
N GLY A 245 3.96 41.19 -33.76
CA GLY A 245 4.04 41.53 -35.18
C GLY A 245 4.20 40.33 -36.15
N ILE A 246 4.01 39.10 -35.67
CA ILE A 246 4.16 37.88 -36.47
C ILE A 246 2.78 37.45 -36.97
N SER A 247 2.43 37.84 -38.19
CA SER A 247 1.25 37.36 -38.90
C SER A 247 1.42 35.88 -39.27
N SER A 248 0.87 34.95 -38.49
CA SER A 248 0.93 33.52 -38.83
C SER A 248 -0.15 33.16 -39.84
N GLN A 249 0.22 33.06 -41.12
CA GLN A 249 -0.55 32.29 -42.08
C GLN A 249 -0.31 30.79 -41.82
N GLY A 250 -1.36 30.07 -41.47
CA GLY A 250 -1.47 28.62 -41.61
C GLY A 250 -0.56 27.77 -40.74
N THR A 251 -0.95 27.51 -39.50
CA THR A 251 -0.53 26.30 -38.78
C THR A 251 -1.68 25.74 -37.96
N SER A 252 -1.87 24.43 -38.07
CA SER A 252 -2.82 23.60 -37.32
C SER A 252 -2.88 23.96 -35.83
N SER A 253 -4.07 23.87 -35.24
CA SER A 253 -4.40 24.22 -33.85
C SER A 253 -3.71 23.34 -32.81
N SER A 254 -2.38 23.35 -32.75
CA SER A 254 -1.66 22.81 -31.61
C SER A 254 -1.97 23.72 -30.43
N GLN A 255 -2.61 23.17 -29.38
CA GLN A 255 -2.79 23.83 -28.09
C GLN A 255 -1.43 24.34 -27.59
N GLN A 256 -1.15 25.63 -27.76
CA GLN A 256 0.11 26.24 -27.35
C GLN A 256 0.05 26.55 -25.84
N PHE A 257 0.94 25.92 -25.09
CA PHE A 257 1.10 26.15 -23.67
C PHE A 257 2.09 27.29 -23.43
N PHE A 258 1.74 28.21 -22.53
CA PHE A 258 2.60 29.32 -22.11
C PHE A 258 3.34 28.98 -20.84
N ARG A 259 4.62 29.34 -20.77
CA ARG A 259 5.45 29.12 -19.59
C ARG A 259 5.08 30.13 -18.51
N GLY A 260 4.72 29.64 -17.33
CA GLY A 260 4.47 30.42 -16.13
C GLY A 260 5.54 30.21 -15.07
N THR A 261 5.55 31.10 -14.08
CA THR A 261 6.38 30.97 -12.87
C THR A 261 5.68 30.19 -11.75
N SER A 262 4.37 29.98 -11.88
CA SER A 262 3.52 29.28 -10.92
C SER A 262 2.31 28.65 -11.62
N ILE A 263 1.51 27.90 -10.86
CA ILE A 263 0.23 27.38 -11.33
C ILE A 263 -0.80 28.51 -11.25
N VAL A 264 -1.28 28.98 -12.40
CA VAL A 264 -2.19 30.15 -12.50
C VAL A 264 -3.49 29.95 -11.72
N SER A 265 -4.01 28.72 -11.66
CA SER A 265 -5.22 28.39 -10.91
C SER A 265 -5.08 28.53 -9.38
N TYR A 266 -3.86 28.65 -8.85
CA TYR A 266 -3.58 28.74 -7.42
C TYR A 266 -2.66 29.94 -7.14
N PRO A 267 -3.21 31.15 -6.89
CA PRO A 267 -2.41 32.36 -6.72
C PRO A 267 -1.50 32.31 -5.49
N ASP A 268 -1.86 31.56 -4.45
CA ASP A 268 -1.00 31.38 -3.28
C ASP A 268 0.28 30.61 -3.59
N HIS A 269 0.25 29.72 -4.59
CA HIS A 269 1.45 29.03 -5.04
C HIS A 269 2.48 30.03 -5.61
N ALA A 270 2.06 31.13 -6.23
CA ALA A 270 2.97 32.12 -6.81
C ALA A 270 3.94 32.74 -5.78
N LYS A 271 3.50 32.85 -4.51
CA LYS A 271 4.32 33.38 -3.41
C LYS A 271 5.49 32.46 -3.05
N PHE A 272 5.31 31.15 -3.24
CA PHE A 272 6.23 30.12 -2.79
C PHE A 272 6.90 29.35 -3.93
N ALA A 273 6.40 29.44 -5.17
CA ALA A 273 6.85 28.64 -6.32
C ALA A 273 8.37 28.68 -6.56
N GLY A 274 9.02 29.82 -6.31
CA GLY A 274 10.47 29.97 -6.45
C GLY A 274 11.30 29.42 -5.29
N LYS A 275 10.67 29.10 -4.15
CA LYS A 275 11.30 28.59 -2.92
C LYS A 275 10.95 27.13 -2.64
N CYS A 276 9.81 26.65 -3.13
CA CYS A 276 9.41 25.26 -2.98
C CYS A 276 10.33 24.36 -3.80
N MET A 277 11.13 23.57 -3.10
CA MET A 277 11.99 22.54 -3.70
C MET A 277 11.48 21.13 -3.42
N VAL A 278 10.45 20.99 -2.58
CA VAL A 278 9.87 19.70 -2.23
C VAL A 278 8.42 19.66 -2.68
N TYR A 279 8.09 18.66 -3.49
CA TYR A 279 6.74 18.44 -4.03
C TYR A 279 6.23 17.06 -3.67
N GLN A 280 5.12 17.01 -2.96
CA GLN A 280 4.47 15.77 -2.53
C GLN A 280 3.17 15.56 -3.29
N PHE A 281 3.02 14.35 -3.83
CA PHE A 281 1.89 13.94 -4.65
C PHE A 281 1.11 12.86 -3.93
N TYR A 282 -0.20 13.04 -3.83
CA TYR A 282 -1.11 12.00 -3.38
C TYR A 282 -1.61 11.22 -4.59
N VAL A 283 -1.42 9.91 -4.57
CA VAL A 283 -1.74 9.03 -5.69
C VAL A 283 -2.88 8.12 -5.30
N ASN A 284 -3.81 7.91 -6.24
CA ASN A 284 -4.84 6.90 -6.12
C ASN A 284 -4.65 5.88 -7.23
N ASP A 285 -3.84 4.87 -6.94
CA ASP A 285 -3.51 3.82 -7.88
C ASP A 285 -3.40 2.49 -7.12
N PRO A 286 -4.21 1.47 -7.46
CA PRO A 286 -4.17 0.17 -6.79
C PRO A 286 -2.85 -0.58 -7.03
N ASP A 287 -2.14 -0.26 -8.12
CA ASP A 287 -0.86 -0.89 -8.49
C ASP A 287 0.34 0.01 -8.17
N PHE A 288 0.18 0.93 -7.21
CA PHE A 288 1.21 1.91 -6.85
C PHE A 288 2.58 1.27 -6.59
N ASP A 289 2.63 0.26 -5.73
CA ASP A 289 3.88 -0.38 -5.34
C ASP A 289 4.57 -1.10 -6.51
N HIS A 290 3.78 -1.75 -7.37
CA HIS A 290 4.33 -2.43 -8.56
C HIS A 290 4.91 -1.43 -9.56
N LYS A 291 4.22 -0.31 -9.79
CA LYS A 291 4.71 0.78 -10.64
C LYS A 291 5.92 1.48 -10.03
N MET A 292 6.01 1.63 -8.71
CA MET A 292 7.20 2.16 -8.01
C MET A 292 8.41 1.23 -8.21
N ILE A 293 8.25 -0.09 -8.03
CA ILE A 293 9.33 -1.07 -8.29
C ILE A 293 9.77 -1.01 -9.75
N THR A 294 8.83 -0.84 -10.68
CA THR A 294 9.14 -0.70 -12.11
C THR A 294 9.92 0.59 -12.38
N LEU A 295 9.59 1.68 -11.70
CA LEU A 295 10.31 2.96 -11.79
C LEU A 295 11.74 2.83 -11.23
N GLU A 296 11.90 2.17 -10.08
CA GLU A 296 13.18 1.88 -9.44
C GLU A 296 14.11 1.07 -10.35
N ARG A 297 13.56 0.05 -11.02
CA ARG A 297 14.29 -0.76 -12.01
C ARG A 297 14.75 0.03 -13.24
N ARG A 298 14.08 1.13 -13.59
CA ARG A 298 14.52 2.01 -14.68
C ARG A 298 15.70 2.90 -14.27
N SER A 299 16.00 3.02 -12.98
CA SER A 299 17.13 3.76 -12.41
C SER A 299 17.28 5.18 -12.99
N LEU A 300 16.15 5.88 -13.17
CA LEU A 300 16.10 7.21 -13.78
C LEU A 300 16.66 8.32 -12.86
N PHE A 301 16.55 8.11 -11.55
CA PHE A 301 17.03 8.97 -10.46
C PHE A 301 17.00 8.17 -9.15
N GLU A 302 17.53 8.72 -8.06
CA GLU A 302 17.56 8.06 -6.75
C GLU A 302 16.15 7.98 -6.14
N ILE A 303 15.71 6.75 -5.79
CA ILE A 303 14.45 6.49 -5.11
C ILE A 303 14.77 5.88 -3.74
N ALA A 304 14.21 6.46 -2.69
CA ALA A 304 14.42 6.03 -1.32
C ALA A 304 13.10 5.71 -0.62
N HIS A 305 13.12 4.69 0.24
CA HIS A 305 11.97 4.31 1.06
C HIS A 305 12.17 4.85 2.48
N PHE A 306 11.72 6.09 2.72
CA PHE A 306 11.81 6.72 4.03
C PHE A 306 10.45 7.25 4.50
N ASN A 307 10.19 7.13 5.81
CA ASN A 307 9.07 7.79 6.44
C ASN A 307 9.42 9.26 6.68
N ILE A 308 8.87 10.16 5.87
CA ILE A 308 8.92 11.60 6.13
C ILE A 308 7.84 11.92 7.16
N ALA A 309 8.21 12.62 8.24
CA ALA A 309 7.23 13.14 9.19
C ALA A 309 6.47 14.32 8.55
N HIS A 310 5.19 14.50 8.90
CA HIS A 310 4.38 15.60 8.39
C HIS A 310 4.04 16.57 9.52
N ASP A 311 3.99 17.86 9.21
CA ASP A 311 3.50 18.94 10.07
C ASP A 311 2.23 19.56 9.48
#